data_AF-A0A455U8G8-F1
#
_entry.id   AF-A0A455U8G8-F1
#
_cell.length_a   1.000
_cell.length_b   1.000
_cell.length_c   1.000
_cell.angle_alpha   90.00
_cell.angle_beta   90.00
_cell.angle_gamma   90.00
#
_symmetry.space_group_name_H-M   'P 1'
#
loop_
_entity.id
_entity.type
_entity.pdbx_description
1 polymer ?
#
loop_
_entity_poly.entity_id
_entity_poly.type
_entity_poly.pdbx_seq_one_letter_code
_entity_poly.pdbx_strand_id
1 'polypeptide(L)' 'MVERSYNFGEAVVYGFGAGTGWALAIAALAGIRERLKYSDVPAGLQGLGITFITVGLMSLGFMSFSGIQL' A
#
# COMPACT_ATOMS: atom_id res chain seq x y z
N MET A 1 -5.77 5.34 -21.03
CA MET A 1 -4.83 6.35 -20.49
C MET A 1 -5.62 7.63 -20.32
N VAL A 2 -5.88 8.06 -19.09
CA VAL A 2 -6.50 9.37 -18.84
C VAL A 2 -5.35 10.37 -18.88
N GLU A 3 -5.20 11.11 -19.98
CA GLU A 3 -4.33 12.28 -20.00
C GLU A 3 -4.93 13.33 -19.07
N ARG A 4 -4.48 13.35 -17.82
CA ARG A 4 -4.74 14.49 -16.96
C ARG A 4 -3.80 15.60 -17.43
N SER A 5 -4.36 16.64 -18.04
CA SER A 5 -3.65 17.85 -18.45
C SER A 5 -3.22 18.64 -17.21
N TYR A 6 -2.29 18.09 -16.42
CA TYR A 6 -1.73 18.75 -15.25
C TYR A 6 -0.69 19.78 -15.70
N ASN A 7 -0.76 20.97 -15.13
CA ASN A 7 0.33 21.93 -15.25
C ASN A 7 1.55 21.42 -14.45
N PHE A 8 2.76 21.94 -14.72
CA PHE A 8 3.99 21.48 -14.07
C PHE A 8 3.89 21.49 -12.53
N GLY A 9 3.25 22.51 -11.95
CA GLY A 9 3.03 22.60 -10.51
C GLY A 9 2.10 21.50 -9.97
N GLU A 10 1.02 21.18 -10.68
CA GLU A 10 0.08 20.13 -10.28
C GLU A 10 0.70 18.74 -10.41
N ALA A 11 1.53 18.52 -11.43
CA ALA A 11 2.27 17.28 -11.62
C ALA A 11 3.27 17.01 -10.48
N VAL A 12 3.96 18.05 -9.99
CA VAL A 12 4.88 17.93 -8.85
C VAL A 12 4.13 17.55 -7.57
N VAL A 13 3.02 18.22 -7.28
CA VAL A 13 2.20 17.93 -6.09
C VAL A 13 1.58 16.53 -6.19
N TYR A 14 1.07 16.15 -7.36
CA TYR A 14 0.53 14.80 -7.60
C TYR A 14 1.60 13.72 -7.43
N GLY A 15 2.79 13.92 -8.01
CA GLY A 15 3.92 12.99 -7.87
C GLY A 15 4.39 12.86 -6.42
N PHE A 16 4.48 13.98 -5.70
CA PHE A 16 4.86 13.98 -4.28
C PHE A 16 3.80 13.28 -3.42
N GLY A 17 2.51 13.57 -3.64
CA GLY A 17 1.40 12.91 -2.95
C GLY A 17 1.37 11.40 -3.21
N ALA A 18 1.49 10.98 -4.47
CA ALA A 18 1.53 9.58 -4.85
C ALA A 18 2.75 8.85 -4.26
N GLY A 19 3.93 9.48 -4.30
CA GLY A 19 5.16 8.92 -3.72
C GLY A 19 5.06 8.76 -2.19
N THR A 20 4.50 9.76 -1.50
CA THR A 20 4.30 9.71 -0.05
C THR A 20 3.28 8.63 0.34
N GLY A 21 2.20 8.49 -0.43
CA GLY A 21 1.21 7.42 -0.24
C GLY A 21 1.81 6.02 -0.41
N TRP A 22 2.68 5.85 -1.43
CA TRP A 22 3.39 4.59 -1.63
C TRP A 22 4.37 4.29 -0.49
N ALA A 23 5.12 5.29 -0.02
CA ALA A 23 6.03 5.14 1.12
C ALA A 23 5.29 4.70 2.39
N LEU A 24 4.12 5.28 2.67
CA LEU A 24 3.25 4.87 3.77
C LEU A 24 2.78 3.42 3.63
N ALA A 25 2.38 3.00 2.43
CA ALA A 25 1.96 1.62 2.19
C ALA A 25 3.08 0.59 2.45
N ILE A 26 4.31 0.89 2.02
CA ILE A 26 5.47 0.02 2.26
C ILE A 26 5.86 0.01 3.75
N ALA A 27 5.82 1.16 4.43
CA ALA A 27 6.09 1.23 5.87
C ALA A 27 5.06 0.42 6.68
N ALA A 28 3.78 0.49 6.33
CA ALA A 28 2.74 -0.32 6.94
C ALA A 28 2.97 -1.82 6.72
N LEU A 29 3.31 -2.23 5.48
CA LEU A 29 3.62 -3.62 5.17
C LEU A 29 4.85 -4.13 5.95
N ALA A 30 5.88 -3.30 6.12
CA ALA A 30 7.06 -3.63 6.91
C ALA A 30 6.69 -3.86 8.38
N GLY A 31 5.88 -2.98 8.99
CA GLY A 31 5.42 -3.14 10.37
C GLY A 31 4.56 -4.39 10.58
N ILE A 32 3.70 -4.73 9.61
CA ILE A 32 2.92 -5.97 9.64
C ILE A 32 3.86 -7.19 9.57
N ARG A 33 4.85 -7.19 8.66
CA ARG A 33 5.82 -8.29 8.55
C ARG A 33 6.65 -8.48 9.81
N GLU A 34 7.04 -7.39 10.46
CA GLU A 34 7.81 -7.44 11.71
C GLU A 34 6.99 -8.09 12.83
N ARG A 35 5.73 -7.70 13.00
CA ARG A 35 4.84 -8.35 13.98
C ARG A 35 4.62 -9.83 13.66
N LEU A 36 4.45 -10.15 12.39
CA LEU A 36 4.15 -11.51 11.93
C LEU A 36 5.33 -12.48 12.13
N LYS A 37 6.56 -11.97 12.23
CA LYS A 37 7.75 -12.76 12.60
C LYS A 37 7.68 -13.33 14.02
N TYR A 38 6.95 -12.66 14.91
CA TYR A 38 6.74 -13.11 16.30
C TYR A 38 5.49 -13.97 16.47
N SER A 39 4.74 -14.21 15.39
CA SER A 39 3.52 -15.02 15.39
C SER A 39 3.78 -16.43 14.84
N ASP A 40 2.99 -17.40 15.29
CA ASP A 40 3.03 -18.79 14.81
C ASP A 40 2.43 -18.91 13.40
N VAL A 41 3.24 -18.65 12.38
CA VAL A 41 2.84 -18.80 10.97
C VAL A 41 3.06 -20.26 10.52
N PRO A 42 2.08 -20.91 9.88
CA PRO A 42 2.24 -22.27 9.35
C PRO A 42 3.43 -22.38 8.40
N ALA A 43 4.28 -23.41 8.56
CA ALA A 43 5.54 -23.55 7.83
C ALA A 43 5.43 -23.40 6.30
N GLY A 44 4.34 -23.88 5.69
CA GLY A 44 4.10 -23.77 4.24
C GLY A 44 3.69 -22.38 3.74
N LEU A 45 3.31 -21.47 4.64
CA LEU A 45 2.87 -20.10 4.33
C LEU A 45 3.89 -19.03 4.73
N GLN A 46 4.99 -19.43 5.38
CA GLN A 46 6.04 -18.52 5.81
C GLN A 46 6.71 -17.83 4.61
N GLY A 47 7.01 -16.54 4.76
CA GLY A 47 7.61 -15.74 3.70
C GLY A 47 6.56 -15.21 2.71
N LEU A 48 6.52 -15.76 1.50
CA LEU A 48 5.76 -15.18 0.39
C LEU A 48 4.24 -15.36 0.53
N GLY A 49 3.78 -16.55 0.94
CA GLY A 49 2.35 -16.86 1.02
C GLY A 49 1.60 -15.91 1.94
N ILE A 50 2.07 -15.75 3.18
CA ILE A 50 1.44 -14.85 4.14
C ILE A 50 1.59 -13.36 3.76
N THR A 51 2.65 -13.00 3.04
CA THR A 51 2.84 -11.63 2.54
C THR A 51 1.75 -11.27 1.53
N PHE A 52 1.40 -12.18 0.60
CA PHE A 52 0.30 -11.95 -0.34
C PHE A 52 -1.05 -11.82 0.36
N ILE A 53 -1.31 -12.65 1.38
CA ILE A 53 -2.55 -12.56 2.17
C ILE A 53 -2.63 -11.22 2.90
N THR A 54 -1.55 -10.79 3.55
CA THR A 54 -1.53 -9.50 4.26
C THR A 54 -1.65 -8.31 3.31
N VAL A 55 -1.01 -8.34 2.14
CA VAL A 55 -1.18 -7.31 1.11
C VAL A 55 -2.64 -7.28 0.60
N GLY A 56 -3.27 -8.45 0.42
CA GLY A 56 -4.69 -8.53 0.06
C GLY A 56 -5.62 -7.96 1.12
N LEU A 57 -5.38 -8.23 2.40
CA LEU A 57 -6.15 -7.62 3.49
C LEU A 57 -5.90 -6.10 3.59
N MET A 58 -4.66 -5.67 3.35
CA MET A 58 -4.28 -4.26 3.35
C MET A 58 -4.97 -3.50 2.20
N SER A 59 -5.14 -4.12 1.02
CA SER A 59 -5.85 -3.49 -0.10
C SER A 59 -7.32 -3.25 0.19
N LEU A 60 -7.99 -4.14 0.94
CA LEU A 60 -9.35 -3.93 1.44
C LEU A 60 -9.43 -2.73 2.39
N GLY A 61 -8.41 -2.53 3.23
CA GLY A 61 -8.28 -1.34 4.06
C GLY A 61 -8.14 -0.06 3.22
N PHE A 62 -7.27 -0.07 2.21
CA PHE A 62 -7.11 1.07 1.29
C PHE A 62 -8.35 1.34 0.43
N MET A 63 -9.15 0.32 0.11
CA MET A 63 -10.44 0.48 -0.59
C MET A 63 -11.42 1.37 0.17
N SER A 64 -11.29 1.52 1.50
CA SER A 64 -12.12 2.47 2.27
C SER A 64 -11.93 3.92 1.80
N PHE A 65 -10.77 4.27 1.24
CA PHE A 65 -10.50 5.59 0.70
C PHE A 65 -10.96 5.77 -0.76
N SER A 66 -11.44 4.72 -1.42
CA SER A 66 -11.88 4.78 -2.82
C SER A 66 -13.15 5.62 -3.05
N GLY A 67 -13.95 5.84 -1.99
CA GLY A 67 -15.14 6.70 -2.03
C GLY A 67 -14.83 8.19 -1.96
N ILE A 68 -13.57 8.58 -1.68
CA ILE A 68 -13.16 9.98 -1.64
C ILE A 68 -12.93 10.44 -3.09
N GLN A 69 -13.91 11.15 -3.63
CA GLN A 69 -13.81 11.78 -4.95
C GLN A 69 -13.18 13.17 -4.79
N LEU A 70 -12.15 13.44 -5.61
CA LEU A 70 -11.44 14.73 -5.71
C LEU A 70 -11.83 15.43 -7.01
#